data_AF-A0A317HB36-F1
#
_entry.id   AF-A0A317HB36-F1
#
_cell.length_a   1.000
_cell.length_b   1.000
_cell.length_c   1.000
_cell.angle_alpha   90.00
_cell.angle_beta   90.00
_cell.angle_gamma   90.00
#
_symmetry.space_group_name_H-M   'P 1'
#
loop_
_entity.id
_entity.type
_entity.pdbx_description
1 polymer ?
#
loop_
_entity_poly.entity_id
_entity_poly.type
_entity_poly.pdbx_seq_one_letter_code
_entity_poly.pdbx_strand_id
1 'polypeptide(L)'
;MNSELVRQIADAVLYEGYILYPYRRSAIKNRHRWNFGVLYPRAYAEAQTGNDSWTMQTECLALLESNSTINILVRFLHLVDREVGSIPRGQDTSDLESMAYEPVPVLRLESGEIFQSWQEAREREINVRATLSDLQAAPLTVPFSFAAGRTVAPIHEAGEIAGIIARHHQPVSGILSIAALETTGSLCKLRICLSNDAELDDSNREQVLRQSLLSAHLVIAVENGEFISLLDPADEFRAAAAACSNIGCWPVLVGAHGERNTILASPIILYDYPQVAPESGGDLFDGSEIDEILSLRILTLTDEEKREMESSDARARQILERTEAIDPEQFMRLHGVMSQNRER
;
A
#
# COMPACT_ATOMS: atom_id res chain seq x y z
N MET A 1 14.84 17.74 0.40
CA MET A 1 14.02 16.51 0.45
C MET A 1 12.98 16.64 -0.63
N ASN A 2 13.12 15.94 -1.76
CA ASN A 2 12.09 15.92 -2.79
C ASN A 2 10.95 14.97 -2.34
N SER A 3 10.29 15.35 -1.24
CA SER A 3 9.30 14.52 -0.55
C SER A 3 8.10 14.17 -1.41
N GLU A 4 7.80 15.00 -2.41
CA GLU A 4 6.68 14.79 -3.31
C GLU A 4 6.94 13.65 -4.29
N LEU A 5 8.12 13.62 -4.93
CA LEU A 5 8.49 12.52 -5.83
C LEU A 5 8.55 11.17 -5.10
N VAL A 6 9.19 11.14 -3.93
CA VAL A 6 9.27 9.92 -3.11
C VAL A 6 7.87 9.45 -2.71
N ARG A 7 6.97 10.38 -2.37
CA ARG A 7 5.59 10.05 -2.02
C ARG A 7 4.82 9.49 -3.22
N GLN A 8 4.96 10.07 -4.39
CA GLN A 8 4.33 9.57 -5.62
C GLN A 8 4.74 8.13 -5.93
N ILE A 9 6.05 7.83 -5.89
CA ILE A 9 6.56 6.46 -6.12
C ILE A 9 6.02 5.50 -5.04
N ALA A 10 6.05 5.92 -3.77
CA ALA A 10 5.57 5.09 -2.67
C ALA A 10 4.04 4.85 -2.77
N ASP A 11 3.27 5.82 -3.23
CA ASP A 11 1.83 5.71 -3.48
C ASP A 11 1.55 4.72 -4.62
N ALA A 12 2.27 4.82 -5.73
CA ALA A 12 2.11 3.89 -6.84
C ALA A 12 2.35 2.44 -6.41
N VAL A 13 3.46 2.18 -5.73
CA VAL A 13 3.78 0.86 -5.17
C VAL A 13 2.74 0.38 -4.15
N LEU A 14 2.22 1.27 -3.31
CA LEU A 14 1.20 0.93 -2.30
C LEU A 14 -0.05 0.34 -2.99
N TYR A 15 -0.41 0.90 -4.13
CA TYR A 15 -1.67 0.63 -4.82
C TYR A 15 -1.56 -0.33 -6.02
N GLU A 16 -0.37 -0.57 -6.54
CA GLU A 16 -0.11 -1.42 -7.71
C GLU A 16 -0.81 -2.79 -7.58
N GLY A 17 -0.56 -3.51 -6.48
CA GLY A 17 -1.21 -4.79 -6.21
C GLY A 17 -2.69 -4.69 -5.80
N TYR A 18 -3.12 -3.57 -5.21
CA TYR A 18 -4.49 -3.37 -4.73
C TYR A 18 -5.48 -3.15 -5.86
N ILE A 19 -5.06 -2.44 -6.92
CA ILE A 19 -5.97 -2.02 -7.99
C ILE A 19 -5.96 -2.99 -9.17
N LEU A 20 -4.92 -3.82 -9.31
CA LEU A 20 -4.87 -4.89 -10.31
C LEU A 20 -6.02 -5.90 -10.19
N TYR A 21 -6.66 -5.98 -9.04
CA TYR A 21 -7.82 -6.82 -8.79
C TYR A 21 -8.95 -6.00 -8.17
N PRO A 22 -9.72 -5.24 -8.97
CA PRO A 22 -10.88 -4.53 -8.46
C PRO A 22 -11.82 -5.53 -7.82
N TYR A 23 -12.10 -5.31 -6.53
CA TYR A 23 -12.83 -6.21 -5.64
C TYR A 23 -14.29 -6.39 -6.09
N ARG A 24 -14.51 -7.28 -7.06
CA ARG A 24 -15.85 -7.70 -7.45
C ARG A 24 -16.22 -8.98 -6.70
N ARG A 25 -17.32 -8.92 -5.94
CA ARG A 25 -17.94 -10.06 -5.25
C ARG A 25 -18.33 -11.20 -6.22
N SER A 26 -18.51 -10.88 -7.51
CA SER A 26 -18.91 -11.77 -8.60
C SER A 26 -17.74 -12.41 -9.37
N ALA A 27 -16.51 -11.92 -9.23
CA ALA A 27 -15.37 -12.40 -10.02
C ALA A 27 -14.71 -13.63 -9.36
N ILE A 28 -14.97 -14.82 -9.90
CA ILE A 28 -14.37 -16.10 -9.45
C ILE A 28 -12.82 -16.03 -9.41
N LYS A 29 -12.21 -15.26 -10.32
CA LYS A 29 -10.75 -15.06 -10.39
C LYS A 29 -10.16 -14.23 -9.25
N ASN A 30 -10.99 -13.51 -8.48
CA ASN A 30 -10.56 -12.67 -7.35
C ASN A 30 -10.51 -13.43 -6.00
N ARG A 31 -10.79 -14.74 -5.99
CA ARG A 31 -10.71 -15.57 -4.77
C ARG A 31 -9.28 -15.76 -4.25
N HIS A 32 -8.28 -15.64 -5.12
CA HIS A 32 -6.87 -15.70 -4.76
C HIS A 32 -6.26 -14.30 -4.93
N ARG A 33 -6.14 -13.57 -3.82
CA ARG A 33 -5.48 -12.26 -3.78
C ARG A 33 -3.98 -12.48 -3.96
N TRP A 34 -3.40 -12.00 -5.06
CA TRP A 34 -1.95 -11.81 -5.15
C TRP A 34 -1.61 -10.39 -4.71
N ASN A 35 -1.79 -10.14 -3.41
CA ASN A 35 -1.26 -8.94 -2.80
C ASN A 35 0.22 -9.19 -2.49
N PHE A 36 1.12 -8.50 -3.17
CA PHE A 36 2.53 -8.50 -2.81
C PHE A 36 2.71 -7.79 -1.47
N GLY A 37 3.67 -8.25 -0.66
CA GLY A 37 4.01 -7.62 0.62
C GLY A 37 2.91 -7.67 1.69
N VAL A 38 2.11 -8.74 1.72
CA VAL A 38 1.19 -8.96 2.85
C VAL A 38 1.95 -9.54 4.03
N LEU A 39 1.88 -8.86 5.17
CA LEU A 39 2.30 -9.40 6.46
C LEU A 39 1.08 -9.89 7.22
N TYR A 40 0.90 -11.21 7.24
CA TYR A 40 -0.18 -11.86 7.98
C TYR A 40 0.15 -11.91 9.47
N PRO A 41 -0.85 -11.99 10.36
CA PRO A 41 -0.57 -12.25 11.77
C PRO A 41 0.20 -13.57 11.94
N ARG A 42 1.15 -13.55 12.88
CA ARG A 42 2.17 -14.59 13.01
C ARG A 42 1.64 -16.02 13.07
N ALA A 43 0.63 -16.26 13.91
CA ALA A 43 0.04 -17.59 14.10
C ALA A 43 -0.51 -18.17 12.79
N TYR A 44 -1.07 -17.34 11.92
CA TYR A 44 -1.55 -17.78 10.61
C TYR A 44 -0.38 -18.10 9.68
N ALA A 45 0.59 -17.21 9.55
CA ALA A 45 1.74 -17.41 8.66
C ALA A 45 2.52 -18.69 9.00
N GLU A 46 2.76 -18.95 10.29
CA GLU A 46 3.47 -20.15 10.75
C GLU A 46 2.67 -21.44 10.54
N ALA A 47 1.33 -21.36 10.49
CA ALA A 47 0.46 -22.52 10.24
C ALA A 47 0.34 -22.88 8.75
N GLN A 48 0.70 -21.98 7.83
CA GLN A 48 0.66 -22.24 6.39
C GLN A 48 1.93 -22.92 5.89
N THR A 49 1.80 -23.70 4.81
CA THR A 49 2.93 -24.33 4.10
C THR A 49 3.44 -23.50 2.91
N GLY A 50 2.86 -22.31 2.70
CA GLY A 50 3.18 -21.40 1.59
C GLY A 50 4.13 -20.27 1.98
N ASN A 51 4.33 -19.33 1.05
CA ASN A 51 5.16 -18.13 1.24
C ASN A 51 4.43 -16.98 1.99
N ASP A 52 3.36 -17.28 2.73
CA ASP A 52 2.67 -16.29 3.55
C ASP A 52 3.60 -15.90 4.72
N SER A 53 4.11 -14.67 4.71
CA SER A 53 5.03 -14.17 5.75
C SER A 53 4.29 -13.32 6.78
N TRP A 54 4.80 -13.29 8.02
CA TRP A 54 4.40 -12.34 9.06
C TRP A 54 5.41 -11.21 9.26
N THR A 55 6.53 -11.26 8.54
CA THR A 55 7.64 -10.31 8.68
C THR A 55 8.25 -9.94 7.34
N MET A 56 8.77 -8.72 7.24
CA MET A 56 9.68 -8.28 6.19
C MET A 56 10.96 -7.74 6.83
N GLN A 57 12.09 -7.93 6.15
CA GLN A 57 13.39 -7.45 6.60
C GLN A 57 14.09 -6.70 5.48
N THR A 58 14.54 -5.49 5.79
CA THR A 58 15.39 -4.68 4.93
C THR A 58 16.75 -4.52 5.58
N GLU A 59 17.81 -4.86 4.85
CA GLU A 59 19.17 -4.45 5.16
C GLU A 59 19.66 -3.47 4.10
N CYS A 60 20.20 -2.34 4.55
CA CYS A 60 20.78 -1.33 3.68
C CYS A 60 22.12 -0.83 4.23
N LEU A 61 22.93 -0.29 3.33
CA LEU A 61 24.23 0.30 3.66
C LEU A 61 24.14 1.82 3.56
N ALA A 62 24.71 2.52 4.52
CA ALA A 62 24.80 3.96 4.51
C ALA A 62 26.15 4.45 5.03
N LEU A 63 26.64 5.53 4.44
CA LEU A 63 27.71 6.36 4.98
C LEU A 63 27.07 7.35 5.95
N LEU A 64 27.29 7.14 7.24
CA LEU A 64 26.68 7.89 8.32
C LEU A 64 27.74 8.62 9.15
N GLU A 65 27.42 9.86 9.51
CA GLU A 65 28.13 10.66 10.50
C GLU A 65 27.60 10.35 11.92
N SER A 66 28.34 10.76 12.95
CA SER A 66 27.92 10.53 14.35
C SER A 66 26.62 11.25 14.74
N ASN A 67 26.27 12.32 14.02
CA ASN A 67 25.04 13.11 14.20
C ASN A 67 23.94 12.70 13.20
N SER A 68 24.09 11.61 12.45
CA SER A 68 23.08 11.17 11.49
C SER A 68 21.77 10.80 12.19
N THR A 69 20.67 11.19 11.56
CA THR A 69 19.32 10.77 11.97
C THR A 69 18.72 9.88 10.89
N ILE A 70 18.20 8.73 11.27
CA ILE A 70 17.43 7.83 10.43
C ILE A 70 15.93 8.09 10.68
N ASN A 71 15.19 8.41 9.61
CA ASN A 71 13.75 8.53 9.61
C ASN A 71 13.15 7.35 8.82
N ILE A 72 12.21 6.62 9.41
CA ILE A 72 11.55 5.47 8.80
C ILE A 72 10.06 5.75 8.79
N LEU A 73 9.49 5.77 7.59
CA LEU A 73 8.05 5.80 7.35
C LEU A 73 7.61 4.40 6.92
N VAL A 74 6.85 3.74 7.79
CA VAL A 74 6.15 2.50 7.48
C VAL A 74 4.83 2.84 6.83
N ARG A 75 4.52 2.23 5.68
CA ARG A 75 3.21 2.38 5.02
C ARG A 75 2.63 1.03 4.65
N PHE A 76 1.33 0.89 4.82
CA PHE A 76 0.57 -0.28 4.39
C PHE A 76 -0.91 0.05 4.24
N LEU A 77 -1.63 -0.81 3.53
CA LEU A 77 -3.08 -0.80 3.41
C LEU A 77 -3.70 -1.69 4.49
N HIS A 78 -4.71 -1.16 5.18
CA HIS A 78 -5.53 -1.85 6.16
C HIS A 78 -6.93 -2.03 5.57
N LEU A 79 -7.40 -3.27 5.47
CA LEU A 79 -8.72 -3.59 4.95
C LEU A 79 -9.84 -3.04 5.85
N VAL A 80 -10.82 -2.37 5.25
CA VAL A 80 -12.02 -1.83 5.88
C VAL A 80 -13.23 -2.45 5.21
N ASP A 81 -14.12 -3.05 5.98
CA ASP A 81 -15.39 -3.50 5.45
C ASP A 81 -16.35 -2.31 5.39
N ARG A 82 -16.77 -1.95 4.18
CA ARG A 82 -17.86 -1.01 3.92
C ARG A 82 -19.16 -1.79 3.79
N GLU A 83 -20.07 -1.56 4.72
CA GLU A 83 -21.42 -2.10 4.73
C GLU A 83 -22.42 -0.98 4.45
N VAL A 84 -23.36 -1.26 3.56
CA VAL A 84 -24.49 -0.38 3.24
C VAL A 84 -25.72 -0.93 3.93
N GLY A 85 -26.46 -0.05 4.59
CA GLY A 85 -27.68 -0.39 5.31
C GLY A 85 -28.87 0.39 4.79
N SER A 86 -30.03 -0.26 4.63
CA SER A 86 -31.29 0.45 4.43
C SER A 86 -31.91 0.81 5.78
N ILE A 87 -32.49 2.01 5.87
CA ILE A 87 -33.25 2.46 7.04
C ILE A 87 -34.73 2.54 6.65
N PRO A 88 -35.64 1.85 7.37
CA PRO A 88 -37.07 2.01 7.17
C PRO A 88 -37.52 3.45 7.43
N ARG A 89 -38.43 3.97 6.59
CA ARG A 89 -39.00 5.32 6.78
C ARG A 89 -39.64 5.46 8.17
N GLY A 90 -39.35 6.58 8.83
CA GLY A 90 -39.92 6.92 10.15
C GLY A 90 -39.17 6.35 11.36
N GLN A 91 -38.00 5.73 11.17
CA GLN A 91 -37.09 5.45 12.29
C GLN A 91 -36.46 6.73 12.84
N ASP A 92 -36.08 6.68 14.12
CA ASP A 92 -35.31 7.74 14.77
C ASP A 92 -33.86 7.70 14.27
N THR A 93 -33.45 8.75 13.55
CA THR A 93 -32.12 8.89 12.97
C THR A 93 -31.23 9.87 13.75
N SER A 94 -31.59 10.19 15.00
CA SER A 94 -30.83 11.12 15.84
C SER A 94 -29.47 10.58 16.28
N ASP A 95 -29.34 9.25 16.43
CA ASP A 95 -28.07 8.57 16.72
C ASP A 95 -27.80 7.45 15.70
N LEU A 96 -27.10 7.82 14.62
CA LEU A 96 -26.71 6.89 13.55
C LEU A 96 -25.74 5.80 14.00
N GLU A 97 -24.94 6.04 15.06
CA GLU A 97 -23.92 5.09 15.50
C GLU A 97 -24.55 3.90 16.22
N SER A 98 -25.56 4.12 17.06
CA SER A 98 -26.23 3.04 17.80
C SER A 98 -27.47 2.46 17.09
N MET A 99 -27.90 3.07 15.98
CA MET A 99 -29.10 2.67 15.25
C MET A 99 -28.96 1.28 14.61
N ALA A 100 -30.06 0.52 14.71
CA ALA A 100 -30.24 -0.70 13.95
C ALA A 100 -30.65 -0.40 12.52
N TYR A 101 -29.94 -0.99 11.56
CA TYR A 101 -30.25 -0.93 10.13
C TYR A 101 -30.24 -2.36 9.57
N GLU A 102 -30.84 -2.53 8.40
CA GLU A 102 -30.77 -3.81 7.68
C GLU A 102 -29.60 -3.77 6.68
N PRO A 103 -28.55 -4.59 6.85
CA PRO A 103 -27.45 -4.66 5.89
C PRO A 103 -27.95 -5.16 4.54
N VAL A 104 -27.66 -4.39 3.48
CA VAL A 104 -28.04 -4.73 2.11
C VAL A 104 -26.80 -4.81 1.23
N PRO A 105 -26.71 -5.79 0.30
CA PRO A 105 -25.61 -5.85 -0.66
C PRO A 105 -25.52 -4.59 -1.53
N VAL A 106 -26.69 -4.04 -1.91
CA VAL A 106 -26.84 -2.85 -2.74
C VAL A 106 -28.07 -2.07 -2.27
N LEU A 107 -27.93 -0.77 -2.05
CA LEU A 107 -29.02 0.18 -1.86
C LEU A 107 -29.15 1.04 -3.12
N ARG A 108 -30.33 1.03 -3.74
CA ARG A 108 -30.66 1.84 -4.91
C ARG A 108 -31.62 2.94 -4.48
N LEU A 109 -31.22 4.19 -4.68
CA LEU A 109 -32.07 5.34 -4.44
C LEU A 109 -33.01 5.56 -5.65
N GLU A 110 -34.17 6.15 -5.41
CA GLU A 110 -35.08 6.65 -6.44
C GLU A 110 -34.41 7.73 -7.31
N SER A 111 -33.41 8.44 -6.78
CA SER A 111 -32.55 9.36 -7.55
C SER A 111 -31.74 8.67 -8.66
N GLY A 112 -31.60 7.35 -8.59
CA GLY A 112 -30.76 6.53 -9.47
C GLY A 112 -29.36 6.25 -8.91
N GLU A 113 -28.98 6.86 -7.79
CA GLU A 113 -27.70 6.58 -7.12
C GLU A 113 -27.69 5.17 -6.52
N ILE A 114 -26.52 4.52 -6.60
CA ILE A 114 -26.31 3.14 -6.14
C ILE A 114 -25.20 3.14 -5.10
N PHE A 115 -25.47 2.49 -3.96
CA PHE A 115 -24.49 2.26 -2.90
C PHE A 115 -24.31 0.76 -2.69
N GLN A 116 -23.07 0.28 -2.73
CA GLN A 116 -22.76 -1.15 -2.62
C GLN A 116 -21.93 -1.47 -1.38
N SER A 117 -22.23 -2.60 -0.72
CA SER A 117 -21.38 -3.14 0.34
C SER A 117 -20.15 -3.84 -0.27
N TRP A 118 -18.93 -3.47 0.17
CA TRP A 118 -17.67 -4.00 -0.36
C TRP A 118 -16.49 -3.80 0.63
N GLN A 119 -15.27 -4.17 0.24
CA GLN A 119 -14.07 -4.01 1.08
C GLN A 119 -13.17 -2.91 0.53
N GLU A 120 -12.99 -1.85 1.31
CA GLU A 120 -12.10 -0.72 1.05
C GLU A 120 -10.70 -0.98 1.63
N ALA A 121 -9.69 -0.25 1.15
CA ALA A 121 -8.39 -0.15 1.80
C ALA A 121 -8.15 1.24 2.36
N ARG A 122 -7.73 1.29 3.62
CA ARG A 122 -7.32 2.50 4.31
C ARG A 122 -5.80 2.52 4.45
N GLU A 123 -5.18 3.61 4.03
CA GLU A 123 -3.76 3.84 4.25
C GLU A 123 -3.45 3.99 5.74
N ARG A 124 -2.37 3.34 6.19
CA ARG A 124 -1.81 3.49 7.53
C ARG A 124 -0.35 3.87 7.40
N GLU A 125 0.06 4.83 8.24
CA GLU A 125 1.41 5.35 8.28
C GLU A 125 1.93 5.37 9.71
N ILE A 126 3.18 4.97 9.91
CA ILE A 126 3.91 5.11 11.17
C ILE A 126 5.25 5.77 10.87
N ASN A 127 5.56 6.86 11.57
CA ASN A 127 6.83 7.55 11.45
C ASN A 127 7.68 7.29 12.70
N VAL A 128 8.90 6.80 12.49
CA VAL A 128 9.88 6.54 13.55
C VAL A 128 11.17 7.27 13.22
N ARG A 129 11.73 7.93 14.23
CA ARG A 129 13.01 8.65 14.14
C ARG A 129 13.98 8.05 15.15
N ALA A 130 15.22 7.80 14.72
CA ALA A 130 16.31 7.32 15.57
C ALA A 130 17.63 8.02 15.19
N THR A 131 18.50 8.26 16.17
CA THR A 131 19.87 8.73 15.88
C THR A 131 20.80 7.53 15.72
N LEU A 132 21.90 7.70 14.97
CA LEU A 132 22.92 6.65 14.86
C LEU A 132 23.46 6.25 16.24
N SER A 133 23.68 7.23 17.12
CA SER A 133 24.19 6.97 18.47
C SER A 133 23.25 6.07 19.28
N ASP A 134 21.93 6.25 19.16
CA ASP A 134 20.96 5.40 19.86
C ASP A 134 21.03 3.97 19.34
N LEU A 135 21.08 3.80 18.01
CA LEU A 135 21.11 2.49 17.36
C LEU A 135 22.43 1.73 17.59
N GLN A 136 23.53 2.44 17.80
CA GLN A 136 24.81 1.86 18.19
C GLN A 136 24.84 1.42 19.66
N ALA A 137 24.08 2.10 20.53
CA ALA A 137 23.96 1.72 21.93
C ALA A 137 23.09 0.47 22.11
N ALA A 138 21.94 0.41 21.42
CA ALA A 138 21.07 -0.76 21.39
C ALA A 138 20.10 -0.72 20.19
N PRO A 139 19.62 -1.88 19.71
CA PRO A 139 18.52 -1.93 18.76
C PRO A 139 17.26 -1.23 19.32
N LEU A 140 16.61 -0.42 18.48
CA LEU A 140 15.34 0.23 18.80
C LEU A 140 14.18 -0.67 18.38
N THR A 141 13.22 -0.88 19.27
CA THR A 141 11.98 -1.62 18.98
C THR A 141 10.78 -0.73 19.27
N VAL A 142 9.92 -0.54 18.27
CA VAL A 142 8.74 0.33 18.33
C VAL A 142 7.50 -0.50 18.02
N PRO A 143 6.69 -0.86 19.04
CA PRO A 143 5.37 -1.43 18.81
C PRO A 143 4.41 -0.34 18.31
N PHE A 144 3.49 -0.73 17.44
CA PHE A 144 2.38 0.13 17.00
C PHE A 144 1.08 -0.67 16.97
N SER A 145 -0.05 0.02 17.15
CA SER A 145 -1.37 -0.58 17.02
C SER A 145 -2.40 0.42 16.51
N PHE A 146 -3.37 -0.11 15.79
CA PHE A 146 -4.60 0.56 15.41
C PHE A 146 -5.76 -0.25 15.98
N ALA A 147 -6.50 0.34 16.93
CA ALA A 147 -7.65 -0.30 17.53
C ALA A 147 -8.74 -0.58 16.47
N ALA A 148 -9.62 -1.54 16.77
CA ALA A 148 -10.84 -1.72 16.01
C ALA A 148 -11.64 -0.41 15.99
N GLY A 149 -12.28 -0.12 14.87
CA GLY A 149 -13.06 1.10 14.74
C GLY A 149 -14.24 0.92 13.81
N ARG A 150 -15.30 1.66 14.12
CA ARG A 150 -16.51 1.77 13.32
C ARG A 150 -16.85 3.24 13.11
N THR A 151 -17.29 3.58 11.91
CA THR A 151 -17.81 4.91 11.59
C THR A 151 -19.04 4.78 10.72
N VAL A 152 -20.09 5.53 11.01
CA VAL A 152 -21.33 5.54 10.23
C VAL A 152 -21.53 6.89 9.54
N ALA A 153 -21.89 6.86 8.26
CA ALA A 153 -22.27 8.03 7.48
C ALA A 153 -23.69 7.86 6.92
N PRO A 154 -24.55 8.89 6.97
CA PRO A 154 -25.90 8.82 6.41
C PRO A 154 -25.90 8.89 4.88
N ILE A 155 -26.83 8.15 4.27
CA ILE A 155 -27.21 8.27 2.85
C ILE A 155 -28.51 9.06 2.81
N HIS A 156 -28.50 10.20 2.14
CA HIS A 156 -29.66 11.08 2.04
C HIS A 156 -30.39 10.90 0.72
N GLU A 157 -31.72 10.97 0.77
CA GLU A 157 -32.60 11.03 -0.38
C GLU A 157 -33.72 12.03 -0.11
N ALA A 158 -33.92 12.99 -1.03
CA ALA A 158 -34.95 14.02 -0.90
C ALA A 158 -34.95 14.77 0.46
N GLY A 159 -33.80 14.87 1.13
CA GLY A 159 -33.65 15.53 2.43
C GLY A 159 -33.91 14.63 3.65
N GLU A 160 -34.27 13.37 3.45
CA GLU A 160 -34.40 12.35 4.50
C GLU A 160 -33.24 11.35 4.44
N ILE A 161 -33.00 10.62 5.53
CA ILE A 161 -32.00 9.55 5.55
C ILE A 161 -32.65 8.27 5.03
N ALA A 162 -32.23 7.82 3.84
CA ALA A 162 -32.71 6.60 3.20
C ALA A 162 -31.88 5.35 3.60
N GLY A 163 -30.68 5.56 4.12
CA GLY A 163 -29.79 4.48 4.54
C GLY A 163 -28.52 4.99 5.17
N ILE A 164 -27.55 4.09 5.34
CA ILE A 164 -26.24 4.40 5.88
C ILE A 164 -25.12 3.67 5.16
N ILE A 165 -23.91 4.19 5.33
CA ILE A 165 -22.66 3.53 5.06
C ILE A 165 -21.93 3.34 6.40
N ALA A 166 -21.84 2.11 6.87
CA ALA A 166 -21.04 1.74 8.02
C ALA A 166 -19.69 1.20 7.56
N ARG A 167 -18.60 1.78 8.05
CA ARG A 167 -17.24 1.27 7.81
C ARG A 167 -16.71 0.68 9.10
N HIS A 168 -16.25 -0.56 9.06
CA HIS A 168 -15.63 -1.21 10.21
C HIS A 168 -14.29 -1.84 9.84
N HIS A 169 -13.35 -1.84 10.79
CA HIS A 169 -12.05 -2.49 10.64
C HIS A 169 -11.65 -3.19 11.93
N GLN A 170 -10.89 -4.27 11.76
CA GLN A 170 -10.36 -5.07 12.86
C GLN A 170 -9.11 -4.41 13.46
N PRO A 171 -8.70 -4.78 14.68
CA PRO A 171 -7.46 -4.26 15.22
C PRO A 171 -6.26 -4.81 14.44
N VAL A 172 -5.26 -3.96 14.23
CA VAL A 172 -3.97 -4.34 13.64
C VAL A 172 -2.86 -3.88 14.58
N SER A 173 -1.91 -4.76 14.85
CA SER A 173 -0.70 -4.45 15.61
C SER A 173 0.53 -4.97 14.90
N GLY A 174 1.66 -4.32 15.16
CA GLY A 174 2.93 -4.75 14.62
C GLY A 174 4.10 -4.15 15.38
N ILE A 175 5.29 -4.63 15.03
CA ILE A 175 6.53 -4.22 15.66
C ILE A 175 7.52 -3.84 14.57
N LEU A 176 8.10 -2.64 14.70
CA LEU A 176 9.24 -2.19 13.91
C LEU A 176 10.52 -2.29 14.76
N SER A 177 11.48 -3.09 14.31
CA SER A 177 12.81 -3.20 14.93
C SER A 177 13.88 -2.61 14.04
N ILE A 178 14.79 -1.83 14.61
CA ILE A 178 15.83 -1.09 13.89
C ILE A 178 17.16 -1.34 14.60
N ALA A 179 18.18 -1.79 13.87
CA ALA A 179 19.50 -2.06 14.43
C ALA A 179 20.60 -1.55 13.50
N ALA A 180 21.67 -1.00 14.09
CA ALA A 180 22.94 -0.82 13.42
C ALA A 180 23.80 -2.07 13.69
N LEU A 181 24.17 -2.81 12.64
CA LEU A 181 24.86 -4.10 12.77
C LEU A 181 26.38 -3.95 12.75
N GLU A 182 26.90 -3.49 11.62
CA GLU A 182 28.34 -3.36 11.35
C GLU A 182 28.62 -1.89 11.09
N THR A 183 29.52 -1.28 11.88
CA THR A 183 30.00 0.08 11.64
C THR A 183 31.51 0.06 11.45
N THR A 184 31.98 0.40 10.25
CA THR A 184 33.41 0.54 9.93
C THR A 184 33.66 1.93 9.38
N GLY A 185 34.29 2.80 10.18
CA GLY A 185 34.40 4.22 9.84
C GLY A 185 32.99 4.84 9.76
N SER A 186 32.68 5.48 8.63
CA SER A 186 31.33 6.00 8.34
C SER A 186 30.39 4.96 7.75
N LEU A 187 30.89 3.80 7.29
CA LEU A 187 30.02 2.78 6.70
C LEU A 187 29.24 2.06 7.81
N CYS A 188 27.92 2.08 7.72
CA CYS A 188 27.01 1.40 8.63
C CYS A 188 26.03 0.51 7.85
N LYS A 189 25.86 -0.72 8.32
CA LYS A 189 24.77 -1.61 7.88
C LYS A 189 23.58 -1.47 8.84
N LEU A 190 22.45 -1.02 8.31
CA LEU A 190 21.19 -0.94 9.04
C LEU A 190 20.34 -2.17 8.73
N ARG A 191 19.72 -2.76 9.76
CA ARG A 191 18.68 -3.78 9.62
C ARG A 191 17.39 -3.24 10.19
N ILE A 192 16.33 -3.29 9.39
CA ILE A 192 14.99 -2.85 9.74
C ILE A 192 14.03 -4.01 9.49
N CYS A 193 13.35 -4.45 10.54
CA CYS A 193 12.38 -5.54 10.47
C CYS A 193 10.99 -5.01 10.83
N LEU A 194 10.01 -5.24 9.96
CA LEU A 194 8.61 -4.95 10.23
C LEU A 194 7.86 -6.28 10.35
N SER A 195 7.11 -6.45 11.43
CA SER A 195 6.34 -7.66 11.69
C SER A 195 4.90 -7.36 12.08
N ASN A 196 4.00 -8.27 11.71
CA ASN A 196 2.62 -8.28 12.19
C ASN A 196 2.54 -9.11 13.48
N ASP A 197 2.13 -8.45 14.56
CA ASP A 197 1.99 -9.00 15.90
C ASP A 197 0.52 -8.99 16.35
N ALA A 198 -0.42 -9.05 15.40
CA ALA A 198 -1.83 -9.20 15.74
C ALA A 198 -2.09 -10.59 16.33
N GLU A 199 -2.86 -10.63 17.41
CA GLU A 199 -3.39 -11.87 17.95
C GLU A 199 -4.54 -12.35 17.05
N LEU A 200 -4.50 -13.64 16.70
CA LEU A 200 -5.50 -14.31 15.89
C LEU A 200 -6.22 -15.37 16.71
N ASP A 201 -7.55 -15.34 16.67
CA ASP A 201 -8.38 -16.48 17.02
C ASP A 201 -8.51 -17.43 15.80
N ASP A 202 -9.07 -18.62 16.00
CA ASP A 202 -9.28 -19.65 14.97
C ASP A 202 -10.08 -19.09 13.77
N SER A 203 -9.36 -18.62 12.75
CA SER A 203 -9.89 -17.74 11.72
C SER A 203 -9.64 -18.27 10.32
N ASN A 204 -10.62 -18.06 9.43
CA ASN A 204 -10.45 -18.32 8.01
C ASN A 204 -9.59 -17.23 7.34
N ARG A 205 -9.02 -17.52 6.16
CA ARG A 205 -8.13 -16.60 5.43
C ARG A 205 -8.74 -15.20 5.19
N GLU A 206 -10.05 -15.09 4.99
CA GLU A 206 -10.69 -13.79 4.77
C GLU A 206 -10.70 -12.91 6.04
N GLN A 207 -10.83 -13.51 7.22
CA GLN A 207 -10.75 -12.81 8.50
C GLN A 207 -9.32 -12.33 8.78
N VAL A 208 -8.33 -13.18 8.48
CA VAL A 208 -6.90 -12.90 8.68
C VAL A 208 -6.46 -11.64 7.90
N LEU A 209 -6.98 -11.44 6.69
CA LEU A 209 -6.65 -10.29 5.87
C LEU A 209 -7.11 -8.94 6.47
N ARG A 210 -8.11 -8.94 7.36
CA ARG A 210 -8.57 -7.74 8.08
C ARG A 210 -7.58 -7.29 9.15
N GLN A 211 -6.75 -8.21 9.63
CA GLN A 211 -5.70 -7.96 10.61
C GLN A 211 -4.30 -7.96 9.98
N SER A 212 -4.21 -8.03 8.64
CA SER A 212 -2.94 -8.08 7.90
C SER A 212 -2.48 -6.69 7.47
N LEU A 213 -1.16 -6.52 7.32
CA LEU A 213 -0.57 -5.30 6.75
C LEU A 213 -0.42 -5.57 5.25
N LEU A 214 -1.27 -4.98 4.42
CA LEU A 214 -1.29 -5.25 2.98
C LEU A 214 -0.36 -4.27 2.26
N SER A 215 0.41 -4.73 1.26
CA SER A 215 1.35 -3.88 0.50
C SER A 215 2.32 -3.09 1.41
N ALA A 216 2.82 -3.78 2.46
CA ALA A 216 3.69 -3.16 3.43
C ALA A 216 5.04 -2.79 2.80
N HIS A 217 5.46 -1.54 2.97
CA HIS A 217 6.75 -1.04 2.50
C HIS A 217 7.30 0.01 3.46
N LEU A 218 8.61 0.29 3.29
CA LEU A 218 9.35 1.23 4.13
C LEU A 218 9.97 2.31 3.26
N VAL A 219 9.76 3.57 3.62
CA VAL A 219 10.55 4.70 3.13
C VAL A 219 11.55 5.05 4.22
N ILE A 220 12.83 4.94 3.92
CA ILE A 220 13.91 5.13 4.90
C ILE A 220 14.75 6.30 4.41
N ALA A 221 14.77 7.38 5.17
CA ALA A 221 15.53 8.58 4.88
C ALA A 221 16.61 8.81 5.94
N VAL A 222 17.71 9.45 5.54
CA VAL A 222 18.79 9.83 6.44
C VAL A 222 19.12 11.32 6.33
N GLU A 223 19.33 11.95 7.48
CA GLU A 223 19.92 13.28 7.61
C GLU A 223 21.40 13.12 7.95
N ASN A 224 22.27 13.94 7.32
CA ASN A 224 23.74 13.88 7.47
C ASN A 224 24.32 12.49 7.13
N GLY A 225 23.89 11.92 6.01
CA GLY A 225 24.41 10.63 5.53
C GLY A 225 23.89 10.30 4.14
N GLU A 226 24.41 9.22 3.58
CA GLU A 226 24.08 8.77 2.22
C GLU A 226 24.00 7.25 2.15
N PHE A 227 22.92 6.72 1.59
CA PHE A 227 22.77 5.31 1.27
C PHE A 227 23.67 4.89 0.10
N ILE A 228 24.05 3.62 0.09
CA ILE A 228 24.75 2.96 -0.99
C ILE A 228 23.75 2.08 -1.74
N SER A 229 23.75 2.19 -3.07
CA SER A 229 22.97 1.31 -3.93
C SER A 229 23.37 -0.14 -3.69
N LEU A 230 22.38 -1.02 -3.51
CA LEU A 230 22.63 -2.47 -3.48
C LEU A 230 22.62 -3.08 -4.89
N LEU A 231 22.07 -2.38 -5.88
CA LEU A 231 21.98 -2.83 -7.27
C LEU A 231 23.28 -2.54 -8.03
N ASP A 232 23.81 -1.33 -7.86
CA ASP A 232 25.05 -0.87 -8.49
C ASP A 232 25.99 -0.20 -7.45
N PRO A 233 26.52 -0.97 -6.48
CA PRO A 233 27.48 -0.46 -5.52
C PRO A 233 28.83 -0.18 -6.19
N ALA A 234 29.50 0.88 -5.75
CA ALA A 234 30.93 1.08 -6.04
C ALA A 234 31.76 -0.12 -5.55
N ASP A 235 32.90 -0.38 -6.20
CA ASP A 235 33.69 -1.60 -5.97
C ASP A 235 34.09 -1.83 -4.51
N GLU A 236 34.37 -0.75 -3.77
CA GLU A 236 34.71 -0.80 -2.35
C GLU A 236 33.56 -1.30 -1.45
N PHE A 237 32.30 -1.16 -1.89
CA PHE A 237 31.12 -1.59 -1.14
C PHE A 237 30.50 -2.89 -1.66
N ARG A 238 30.99 -3.42 -2.79
CA ARG A 238 30.40 -4.59 -3.47
C ARG A 238 30.27 -5.81 -2.57
N ALA A 239 31.29 -6.09 -1.76
CA ALA A 239 31.26 -7.22 -0.81
C ALA A 239 30.25 -7.00 0.33
N ALA A 240 30.16 -5.78 0.86
CA ALA A 240 29.21 -5.44 1.90
C ALA A 240 27.76 -5.49 1.40
N ALA A 241 27.52 -5.03 0.16
CA ALA A 241 26.21 -5.03 -0.48
C ALA A 241 25.74 -6.47 -0.77
N ALA A 242 26.63 -7.32 -1.26
CA ALA A 242 26.34 -8.74 -1.48
C ALA A 242 26.05 -9.51 -0.18
N ALA A 243 26.50 -9.00 0.98
CA ALA A 243 26.23 -9.58 2.28
C ALA A 243 24.91 -9.09 2.91
N CYS A 244 24.18 -8.16 2.27
CA CYS A 244 22.87 -7.73 2.73
C CYS A 244 21.80 -8.79 2.46
N SER A 245 20.97 -9.05 3.47
CA SER A 245 19.86 -10.01 3.40
C SER A 245 18.51 -9.30 3.52
N ASN A 246 17.80 -9.22 2.39
CA ASN A 246 16.46 -8.65 2.30
C ASN A 246 15.43 -9.77 2.15
N ILE A 247 14.35 -9.71 2.94
CA ILE A 247 13.29 -10.73 2.97
C ILE A 247 11.95 -10.06 2.70
N GLY A 248 11.31 -10.45 1.60
CA GLY A 248 10.01 -9.93 1.19
C GLY A 248 10.05 -8.49 0.67
N CYS A 249 11.24 -7.92 0.43
CA CYS A 249 11.42 -6.59 -0.10
C CYS A 249 12.69 -6.42 -0.93
N TRP A 250 12.72 -5.35 -1.73
CA TRP A 250 13.85 -4.92 -2.55
C TRP A 250 14.12 -3.44 -2.28
N PRO A 251 15.14 -3.09 -1.47
CA PRO A 251 15.51 -1.70 -1.23
C PRO A 251 16.20 -1.08 -2.44
N VAL A 252 15.69 0.07 -2.87
CA VAL A 252 16.26 0.87 -3.98
C VAL A 252 16.38 2.34 -3.57
N LEU A 253 17.33 3.05 -4.17
CA LEU A 253 17.43 4.50 -4.03
C LEU A 253 16.23 5.19 -4.67
N VAL A 254 15.69 6.21 -4.01
CA VAL A 254 14.56 7.00 -4.52
C VAL A 254 14.82 8.50 -4.33
N GLY A 255 14.27 9.32 -5.22
CA GLY A 255 14.52 10.75 -5.28
C GLY A 255 14.98 11.17 -6.67
N ALA A 256 15.50 12.39 -6.79
CA ALA A 256 16.13 12.80 -8.04
C ALA A 256 17.41 11.99 -8.29
N HIS A 257 17.76 11.76 -9.56
CA HIS A 257 18.95 10.98 -9.89
C HIS A 257 20.21 11.58 -9.24
N GLY A 258 20.94 10.75 -8.49
CA GLY A 258 22.11 11.16 -7.71
C GLY A 258 21.81 11.57 -6.26
N GLU A 259 20.54 11.78 -5.87
CA GLU A 259 20.18 11.89 -4.45
C GLU A 259 20.34 10.53 -3.77
N ARG A 260 21.02 10.49 -2.63
CA ARG A 260 21.32 9.23 -1.92
C ARG A 260 20.83 9.22 -0.49
N ASN A 261 19.96 10.15 -0.10
CA ASN A 261 19.50 10.27 1.27
C ASN A 261 18.25 9.43 1.57
N THR A 262 17.64 8.77 0.58
CA THR A 262 16.38 8.04 0.75
C THR A 262 16.40 6.72 -0.02
N ILE A 263 15.88 5.67 0.60
CA ILE A 263 15.58 4.39 -0.04
C ILE A 263 14.11 4.02 0.17
N LEU A 264 13.56 3.30 -0.80
CA LEU A 264 12.27 2.63 -0.71
C LEU A 264 12.51 1.12 -0.68
N ALA A 265 12.09 0.46 0.39
CA ALA A 265 12.06 -0.99 0.47
C ALA A 265 10.64 -1.48 0.26
N SER A 266 10.37 -1.94 -0.96
CA SER A 266 9.03 -2.35 -1.39
C SER A 266 8.97 -3.85 -1.68
N PRO A 267 7.77 -4.47 -1.67
CA PRO A 267 7.59 -5.87 -2.01
C PRO A 267 7.58 -6.14 -3.53
N ILE A 268 7.95 -5.14 -4.34
CA ILE A 268 8.03 -5.20 -5.79
C ILE A 268 9.48 -4.91 -6.19
N ILE A 269 9.96 -5.56 -7.25
CA ILE A 269 11.33 -5.37 -7.72
C ILE A 269 11.37 -4.09 -8.56
N LEU A 270 12.16 -3.13 -8.09
CA LEU A 270 12.40 -1.87 -8.77
C LEU A 270 13.90 -1.71 -9.07
N TYR A 271 14.23 -0.75 -9.93
CA TYR A 271 15.59 -0.24 -10.08
C TYR A 271 15.75 1.04 -9.25
N ASP A 272 17.00 1.44 -9.04
CA ASP A 272 17.30 2.74 -8.41
C ASP A 272 16.72 3.88 -9.24
N TYR A 273 16.25 4.91 -8.53
CA TYR A 273 15.59 6.09 -9.09
C TYR A 273 14.39 5.74 -10.00
N PRO A 274 13.45 4.90 -9.52
CA PRO A 274 12.27 4.56 -10.30
C PRO A 274 11.52 5.84 -10.68
N GLN A 275 11.04 5.90 -11.91
CA GLN A 275 10.33 7.05 -12.45
C GLN A 275 8.87 6.68 -12.69
N VAL A 276 7.99 7.58 -12.30
CA VAL A 276 6.60 7.59 -12.76
C VAL A 276 6.59 8.22 -14.16
N ALA A 277 6.03 7.55 -15.17
CA ALA A 277 6.11 8.02 -16.55
C ALA A 277 5.38 9.37 -16.76
N PRO A 278 5.90 10.32 -17.58
CA PRO A 278 5.27 11.65 -17.76
C PRO A 278 3.95 11.66 -18.54
N GLU A 279 3.70 10.60 -19.33
CA GLU A 279 2.47 10.41 -20.11
C GLU A 279 1.32 9.91 -19.22
N SER A 280 1.63 9.53 -17.98
CA SER A 280 0.72 9.23 -16.90
C SER A 280 0.19 10.55 -16.33
N GLY A 281 -0.90 11.05 -16.89
CA GLY A 281 -1.63 12.23 -16.42
C GLY A 281 -2.24 12.03 -15.03
N GLY A 282 -1.40 11.95 -14.00
CA GLY A 282 -1.74 11.81 -12.58
C GLY A 282 -2.33 10.44 -12.19
N ASP A 283 -1.82 9.89 -11.09
CA ASP A 283 -2.39 8.79 -10.26
C ASP A 283 -3.09 7.65 -11.04
N LEU A 284 -2.58 7.34 -12.22
CA LEU A 284 -2.93 6.20 -13.06
C LEU A 284 -1.62 5.46 -13.28
N PHE A 285 -1.57 4.30 -12.65
CA PHE A 285 -0.64 3.17 -12.72
C PHE A 285 0.65 3.34 -13.51
N ASP A 286 1.73 2.87 -12.90
CA ASP A 286 3.09 3.16 -13.31
C ASP A 286 3.64 2.04 -14.20
N GLY A 287 3.72 2.31 -15.49
CA GLY A 287 4.86 2.02 -16.37
C GLY A 287 5.22 0.55 -16.60
N SER A 288 4.35 -0.41 -16.29
CA SER A 288 4.52 -1.81 -16.71
C SER A 288 3.58 -2.14 -17.88
N GLU A 289 3.83 -3.24 -18.61
CA GLU A 289 2.93 -3.81 -19.65
C GLU A 289 1.48 -4.05 -19.16
N ILE A 290 1.22 -3.80 -17.88
CA ILE A 290 0.00 -4.08 -17.14
C ILE A 290 -0.99 -2.89 -17.18
N ASP A 291 -0.54 -1.65 -17.41
CA ASP A 291 -1.42 -0.46 -17.53
C ASP A 291 -2.27 -0.50 -18.78
N GLU A 292 -1.69 -1.00 -19.87
CA GLU A 292 -2.39 -1.25 -21.13
C GLU A 292 -3.48 -2.30 -20.90
N ILE A 293 -3.15 -3.39 -20.19
CA ILE A 293 -4.10 -4.48 -19.90
C ILE A 293 -5.23 -3.99 -18.99
N LEU A 294 -4.95 -3.20 -17.96
CA LEU A 294 -5.97 -2.63 -17.07
C LEU A 294 -6.85 -1.62 -17.80
N SER A 295 -6.25 -0.69 -18.55
CA SER A 295 -6.99 0.32 -19.31
C SER A 295 -7.85 -0.32 -20.39
N LEU A 296 -7.32 -1.27 -21.16
CA LEU A 296 -8.09 -2.06 -22.13
C LEU A 296 -9.22 -2.83 -21.45
N ARG A 297 -8.95 -3.44 -20.28
CA ARG A 297 -9.97 -4.20 -19.55
C ARG A 297 -11.09 -3.29 -19.05
N ILE A 298 -10.76 -2.10 -18.54
CA ILE A 298 -11.72 -1.07 -18.12
C ILE A 298 -12.56 -0.58 -19.31
N LEU A 299 -11.93 -0.33 -20.47
CA LEU A 299 -12.63 0.08 -21.69
C LEU A 299 -13.54 -1.03 -22.25
N THR A 300 -13.22 -2.29 -22.00
CA THR A 300 -14.08 -3.44 -22.39
C THR A 300 -15.17 -3.77 -21.38
N LEU A 301 -15.28 -3.02 -20.27
CA LEU A 301 -16.36 -3.20 -19.32
C LEU A 301 -17.69 -2.78 -19.91
N THR A 302 -18.74 -3.54 -19.60
CA THR A 302 -20.12 -3.18 -19.89
C THR A 302 -20.53 -1.93 -19.11
N ASP A 303 -21.54 -1.23 -19.60
CA ASP A 303 -22.07 -0.03 -18.92
C ASP A 303 -22.57 -0.32 -17.50
N GLU A 304 -22.98 -1.56 -17.22
CA GLU A 304 -23.36 -2.02 -15.88
C GLU A 304 -22.12 -2.14 -14.97
N GLU A 305 -21.04 -2.72 -15.46
CA GLU A 305 -19.77 -2.85 -14.72
C GLU A 305 -19.08 -1.51 -14.48
N LYS A 306 -19.23 -0.55 -15.41
CA LYS A 306 -18.72 0.82 -15.24
C LYS A 306 -19.47 1.55 -14.12
N ARG A 307 -20.80 1.45 -14.10
CA ARG A 307 -21.65 1.99 -13.02
C ARG A 307 -21.34 1.35 -11.66
N GLU A 308 -21.02 0.06 -11.63
CA GLU A 308 -20.56 -0.60 -10.41
C GLU A 308 -19.21 -0.01 -9.93
N MET A 309 -18.26 0.22 -10.84
CA MET A 309 -16.96 0.83 -10.50
C MET A 309 -17.11 2.26 -9.95
N GLU A 310 -17.96 3.09 -10.56
CA GLU A 310 -18.31 4.43 -10.05
C GLU A 310 -18.84 4.41 -8.61
N SER A 311 -19.54 3.35 -8.22
CA SER A 311 -20.22 3.24 -6.92
C SER A 311 -19.36 2.61 -5.80
N SER A 312 -18.14 2.14 -6.13
CA SER A 312 -17.25 1.41 -5.23
C SER A 312 -16.44 2.35 -4.31
N ASP A 313 -15.31 2.86 -4.80
CA ASP A 313 -14.39 3.76 -4.08
C ASP A 313 -14.27 5.13 -4.75
N ALA A 314 -13.89 6.15 -4.00
CA ALA A 314 -13.48 7.43 -4.55
C ALA A 314 -12.30 7.27 -5.54
N ARG A 315 -11.33 6.40 -5.22
CA ARG A 315 -10.16 6.16 -6.07
C ARG A 315 -10.49 5.33 -7.31
N ALA A 316 -11.33 4.30 -7.18
CA ALA A 316 -11.82 3.52 -8.32
C ALA A 316 -12.66 4.36 -9.28
N ARG A 317 -13.48 5.28 -8.75
CA ARG A 317 -14.22 6.27 -9.55
C ARG A 317 -13.26 7.21 -10.27
N GLN A 318 -12.28 7.76 -9.58
CA GLN A 318 -11.25 8.63 -10.17
C GLN A 318 -10.48 7.92 -11.30
N ILE A 319 -10.20 6.63 -11.14
CA ILE A 319 -9.54 5.81 -12.17
C ILE A 319 -10.46 5.60 -13.37
N LEU A 320 -11.74 5.30 -13.17
CA LEU A 320 -12.71 5.17 -14.27
C LEU A 320 -12.85 6.49 -15.03
N GLU A 321 -13.15 7.58 -14.33
CA GLU A 321 -13.32 8.92 -14.90
C GLU A 321 -12.09 9.35 -15.71
N ARG A 322 -10.89 9.07 -15.20
CA ARG A 322 -9.66 9.37 -15.91
C ARG A 322 -9.42 8.45 -17.10
N THR A 323 -9.70 7.15 -16.99
CA THR A 323 -9.54 6.19 -18.10
C THR A 323 -10.46 6.55 -19.27
N GLU A 324 -11.69 7.00 -18.97
CA GLU A 324 -12.63 7.48 -19.99
C GLU A 324 -12.24 8.85 -20.57
N ALA A 325 -11.44 9.63 -19.84
CA ALA A 325 -10.89 10.91 -20.29
C ALA A 325 -9.56 10.78 -21.06
N ILE A 326 -8.99 9.57 -21.21
CA ILE A 326 -7.76 9.36 -22.00
C ILE A 326 -8.07 9.62 -23.48
N ASP A 327 -7.37 10.58 -24.06
CA ASP A 327 -7.46 10.89 -25.49
C ASP A 327 -6.85 9.75 -26.35
N PRO A 328 -7.41 9.38 -27.50
CA PRO A 328 -6.85 8.34 -28.37
C PRO A 328 -5.36 8.51 -28.72
N GLU A 329 -4.82 9.73 -28.79
CA GLU A 329 -3.39 9.97 -29.00
C GLU A 329 -2.53 9.70 -27.75
N GLN A 330 -3.09 9.85 -26.55
CA GLN A 330 -2.46 9.40 -25.30
C GLN A 330 -2.52 7.88 -25.17
N PHE A 331 -3.63 7.28 -25.59
CA PHE A 331 -3.78 5.82 -25.64
C PHE A 331 -2.79 5.15 -26.60
N MET A 332 -2.52 5.76 -27.75
CA MET A 332 -1.50 5.29 -28.70
C MET A 332 -0.06 5.41 -28.16
N ARG A 333 0.21 6.34 -27.25
CA ARG A 333 1.52 6.45 -26.59
C ARG A 333 1.74 5.35 -25.55
N LEU A 334 0.69 4.92 -24.86
CA LEU A 334 0.71 3.74 -23.97
C LEU A 334 1.10 2.45 -24.74
N HIS A 335 0.70 2.31 -26.01
CA HIS A 335 1.10 1.19 -26.88
C HIS A 335 2.55 1.24 -27.38
N GLY A 336 3.24 2.38 -27.23
CA GLY A 336 4.43 2.72 -28.03
C GLY A 336 5.79 2.35 -27.44
N VAL A 337 5.88 1.83 -26.21
CA VAL A 337 7.18 1.65 -25.53
C VAL A 337 7.48 0.20 -25.21
N MET A 338 7.53 -0.65 -26.25
CA MET A 338 8.41 -1.83 -26.18
C MET A 338 9.85 -1.36 -26.35
N SER A 339 10.65 -1.47 -25.28
CA SER A 339 12.08 -1.12 -25.18
C SER A 339 12.86 -1.20 -26.50
N GLN A 340 13.22 -0.05 -27.07
CA GLN A 340 14.50 0.10 -27.76
C GLN A 340 15.55 0.53 -26.74
N ASN A 341 16.03 -0.42 -25.95
CA ASN A 341 17.35 -0.34 -25.33
C ASN A 341 17.96 -1.75 -25.31
N ARG A 342 18.24 -2.23 -26.51
CA ARG A 342 19.31 -3.20 -26.79
C ARG A 342 20.29 -2.49 -27.73
N GLU A 343 21.57 -2.62 -27.40
CA GLU A 343 22.75 -2.02 -28.03
C GLU A 343 22.97 -0.56 -27.59
N ARG A 344 24.00 -0.22 -26.81
CA ARG A 344 25.40 -0.67 -26.78
C ARG A 344 26.01 -0.54 -25.40
#